data_AF-A0A172Y447-F1
#
_entry.id   AF-A0A172Y447-F1
#
_cell.length_a   1.000
_cell.length_b   1.000
_cell.length_c   1.000
_cell.angle_alpha   90.00
_cell.angle_beta   90.00
_cell.angle_gamma   90.00
#
_symmetry.space_group_name_H-M   'P 1'
#
loop_
_entity.id
_entity.type
_entity.pdbx_description
1 polymer ?
#
loop_
_entity_poly.entity_id
_entity_poly.type
_entity_poly.pdbx_seq_one_letter_code
_entity_poly.pdbx_strand_id
1 'polypeptide(L)'
;MEDTEPQLFARGREAENAAKGIAERLAAAGDQVELHLSLRNGQLAGRFVCLPPISDDDSPLLVGGSLLARASLKRSADVPA
;
A
#
# COMPACT_ATOMS: atom_id res chain seq x y z
N MET A 1 -5.29 -10.87 -21.33
CA MET A 1 -5.19 -11.33 -19.93
C MET A 1 -3.72 -11.28 -19.62
N GLU A 2 -3.32 -10.51 -18.62
CA GLU A 2 -1.91 -10.27 -18.33
C GLU A 2 -1.32 -11.57 -17.76
N ASP A 3 -0.55 -12.30 -18.58
CA ASP A 3 0.19 -13.51 -18.17
C ASP A 3 1.33 -13.11 -17.23
N THR A 4 0.98 -12.72 -16.01
CA THR A 4 1.97 -12.53 -14.95
C THR A 4 2.19 -13.86 -14.28
N GLU A 5 3.19 -14.59 -14.75
CA GLU A 5 3.68 -15.80 -14.09
C GLU A 5 4.07 -15.48 -12.63
N PRO A 6 3.62 -16.29 -11.65
CA PRO A 6 3.88 -16.02 -10.25
C PRO A 6 5.37 -16.14 -9.93
N GLN A 7 5.92 -15.15 -9.24
CA GLN A 7 7.31 -15.22 -8.78
C GLN A 7 7.44 -16.30 -7.69
N LEU A 8 8.27 -17.32 -7.95
CA LEU A 8 8.50 -18.43 -7.04
C LEU A 8 9.73 -18.19 -6.17
N PHE A 9 9.60 -18.47 -4.88
CA PHE A 9 10.70 -18.38 -3.91
C PHE A 9 10.98 -19.76 -3.29
N ALA A 10 12.25 -20.03 -2.98
CA ALA A 10 12.65 -21.27 -2.33
C ALA A 10 12.30 -21.30 -0.84
N ARG A 11 12.23 -20.11 -0.20
CA ARG A 11 11.96 -19.94 1.22
C ARG A 11 10.89 -18.89 1.46
N GLY A 12 10.00 -19.14 2.43
CA GLY A 12 8.95 -18.19 2.81
C GLY A 12 9.49 -16.83 3.23
N ARG A 13 10.63 -16.78 3.93
CA ARG A 13 11.30 -15.53 4.32
C ARG A 13 11.73 -14.68 3.13
N GLU A 14 12.17 -15.29 2.04
CA GLU A 14 12.55 -14.56 0.82
C GLU A 14 11.32 -13.98 0.13
N ALA A 15 10.24 -14.75 0.05
CA ALA A 15 8.95 -14.28 -0.47
C ALA A 15 8.41 -13.10 0.36
N GLU A 16 8.51 -13.19 1.69
CA GLU A 16 8.09 -12.13 2.61
C GLU A 16 8.91 -10.84 2.39
N ASN A 17 10.24 -10.95 2.31
CA ASN A 17 11.11 -9.79 2.08
C ASN A 17 10.84 -9.13 0.73
N ALA A 18 10.62 -9.92 -0.32
CA ALA A 18 10.26 -9.42 -1.64
C ALA A 18 8.90 -8.72 -1.62
N ALA A 19 7.89 -9.31 -0.97
CA ALA A 19 6.57 -8.71 -0.83
C ALA A 19 6.63 -7.37 -0.11
N LYS A 20 7.39 -7.26 0.99
CA LYS A 20 7.59 -5.98 1.69
C LYS A 20 8.17 -4.91 0.78
N GLY A 21 9.27 -5.21 0.08
CA GLY A 21 9.91 -4.23 -0.81
C GLY A 21 9.01 -3.80 -1.98
N ILE A 22 8.22 -4.72 -2.54
CA ILE A 22 7.23 -4.39 -3.58
C ILE A 22 6.12 -3.50 -2.99
N ALA A 23 5.55 -3.89 -1.85
CA ALA A 23 4.47 -3.16 -1.22
C ALA A 23 4.89 -1.75 -0.83
N GLU A 24 6.07 -1.57 -0.23
CA GLU A 24 6.63 -0.26 0.12
C GLU A 24 6.82 0.62 -1.11
N ARG A 25 7.42 0.08 -2.18
CA ARG A 25 7.65 0.85 -3.41
C ARG A 25 6.34 1.28 -4.07
N LEU A 26 5.33 0.41 -4.05
CA LEU A 26 4.01 0.73 -4.61
C LEU A 26 3.24 1.70 -3.70
N ALA A 27 3.30 1.53 -2.39
CA ALA A 27 2.60 2.40 -1.43
C ALA A 27 3.21 3.82 -1.40
N ALA A 28 4.51 3.95 -1.68
CA ALA A 28 5.15 5.24 -1.86
C ALA A 28 4.55 6.07 -3.03
N ALA A 29 3.81 5.45 -3.95
CA ALA A 29 3.06 6.16 -4.99
C ALA A 29 1.78 6.84 -4.47
N GLY A 30 1.39 6.60 -3.20
CA GLY A 30 0.28 7.27 -2.54
C GLY A 30 -0.99 6.44 -2.36
N ASP A 31 -0.99 5.19 -2.81
CA ASP A 31 -2.13 4.28 -2.65
C ASP A 31 -1.85 3.19 -1.61
N GLN A 32 -2.91 2.69 -0.97
CA GLN A 32 -2.81 1.49 -0.14
C GLN A 32 -2.55 0.27 -1.03
N VAL A 33 -1.59 -0.56 -0.62
CA VAL A 33 -1.21 -1.76 -1.35
C VAL A 33 -1.49 -2.99 -0.50
N GLU A 34 -2.15 -3.97 -1.12
CA GLU A 34 -2.38 -5.29 -0.53
C GLU A 34 -1.73 -6.36 -1.42
N LEU A 35 -0.84 -7.16 -0.84
CA LEU A 35 -0.21 -8.29 -1.51
C LEU A 35 -0.65 -9.60 -0.88
N HIS A 36 -0.95 -10.58 -1.73
CA HIS A 36 -1.27 -11.95 -1.32
C HIS A 36 -0.10 -12.86 -1.64
N LEU A 37 0.37 -13.57 -0.61
CA LEU A 37 1.38 -14.61 -0.75
C LEU A 37 0.68 -15.96 -0.73
N SER A 38 0.84 -16.74 -1.79
CA SER A 38 0.24 -18.07 -1.90
C SER A 38 1.31 -19.16 -1.86
N LEU A 39 0.97 -20.30 -1.27
CA LEU A 39 1.74 -21.54 -1.38
C LEU A 39 1.65 -22.08 -2.82
N ARG A 40 2.53 -23.02 -3.16
CA ARG A 40 2.55 -23.65 -4.50
C ARG A 40 1.24 -24.36 -4.88
N ASN A 41 0.46 -24.78 -3.88
CA ASN A 41 -0.84 -25.41 -4.10
C ASN A 41 -1.99 -24.39 -4.21
N GLY A 42 -1.67 -23.09 -4.29
CA GLY A 42 -2.65 -22.00 -4.42
C GLY A 42 -3.28 -21.53 -3.10
N GLN A 43 -2.99 -22.18 -1.96
CA GLN A 43 -3.52 -21.74 -0.67
C GLN A 43 -2.86 -20.43 -0.24
N LEU A 44 -3.65 -19.49 0.29
CA LEU A 44 -3.14 -18.24 0.85
C LEU A 44 -2.25 -18.53 2.07
N ALA A 45 -0.98 -18.17 1.96
CA ALA A 45 0.01 -18.25 3.03
C ALA A 45 0.01 -17.00 3.92
N GLY A 46 -0.27 -15.83 3.33
CA GLY A 46 -0.27 -14.57 4.06
C GLY A 46 -0.72 -13.37 3.24
N ARG A 47 -1.02 -12.29 3.95
CA ARG A 47 -1.47 -11.02 3.38
C ARG A 47 -0.63 -9.88 3.96
N PHE A 48 -0.05 -9.08 3.07
CA PHE A 48 0.72 -7.89 3.44
C PHE A 48 -0.08 -6.64 3.06
N VAL A 49 -0.26 -5.74 4.01
CA VAL A 49 -0.92 -4.45 3.80
C VAL A 49 0.10 -3.36 4.08
N CYS A 50 0.35 -2.51 3.08
CA CYS A 50 1.19 -1.33 3.22
C CYS A 50 0.34 -0.09 2.98
N LEU A 51 0.36 0.83 3.93
CA LEU A 51 -0.32 2.11 3.84
C LEU A 51 0.61 3.13 3.17
N PRO A 52 0.09 4.06 2.36
CA PRO A 52 0.90 5.11 1.82
C PRO A 52 1.47 5.99 2.94
N PRO A 53 2.63 6.63 2.72
CA PRO A 53 3.16 7.59 3.67
C PRO A 53 2.11 8.70 3.89
N ILE A 54 1.86 9.02 5.16
CA ILE A 54 1.00 10.14 5.53
C ILE A 54 1.71 11.41 5.03
N SER A 55 1.05 12.19 4.18
CA SER A 55 1.59 13.48 3.74
C SER A 55 1.76 14.39 4.96
N ASP A 56 2.77 15.25 4.97
CA ASP A 56 2.87 16.29 6.01
C ASP A 56 1.61 17.18 6.04
N ASP A 57 0.89 17.30 4.92
CA ASP A 57 -0.42 17.99 4.84
C ASP A 57 -1.56 17.25 5.57
N ASP A 58 -1.43 15.94 5.78
CA ASP A 58 -2.37 15.14 6.58
C ASP A 58 -2.00 15.17 8.08
N SER A 59 -0.92 15.87 8.44
CA SER A 59 -0.62 16.15 9.85
C SER A 59 -1.75 16.97 10.45
N PRO A 60 -2.22 16.62 11.66
CA PRO A 60 -3.25 17.42 12.32
C PRO A 60 -2.74 18.85 12.50
N LEU A 61 -3.48 19.82 11.97
CA LEU A 61 -3.18 21.23 12.16
C LEU A 61 -3.32 21.56 13.65
N LEU A 62 -2.19 21.71 14.33
CA LEU A 62 -2.13 22.24 15.71
C LEU A 62 -2.35 23.75 15.65
N VAL A 63 -3.58 24.20 15.91
CA VAL A 63 -3.89 25.62 16.09
C VAL A 63 -4.08 25.88 17.58
N GLY A 64 -3.17 26.63 18.19
CA GLY A 64 -3.34 27.13 19.56
C GLY A 64 -3.43 26.05 20.66
N GLY A 65 -2.67 24.95 20.53
CA GLY A 65 -2.60 23.90 21.57
C GLY A 65 -3.76 22.89 21.57
N SER A 66 -4.65 22.92 20.58
CA SER A 66 -5.75 21.96 20.44
C SER A 66 -5.60 21.15 19.15
N LEU A 67 -5.82 19.83 19.22
CA LEU A 67 -5.67 18.89 18.10
C LEU A 67 -6.93 18.91 17.23
N LEU A 68 -6.86 19.57 16.06
CA LEU A 68 -7.93 19.54 15.06
C LEU A 68 -7.52 18.60 13.92
N ALA A 69 -8.02 17.36 13.94
CA ALA A 69 -7.91 16.49 12.78
C ALA A 69 -8.92 16.93 11.71
N ARG A 70 -8.45 17.32 10.52
CA ARG A 70 -9.31 17.50 9.35
C ARG A 70 -8.93 16.43 8.34
N ALA A 71 -9.89 15.57 7.99
CA ALA A 71 -9.73 14.61 6.91
C ALA A 71 -9.66 15.36 5.58
N SER A 72 -8.59 15.13 4.81
CA SER A 72 -8.44 15.63 3.46
C SER A 72 -9.46 14.94 2.54
N LEU A 73 -10.57 15.61 2.21
CA LEU A 73 -11.43 15.18 1.11
C LEU A 73 -10.70 15.46 -0.20
N LYS A 74 -10.12 14.42 -0.81
CA LYS A 74 -9.61 14.46 -2.17
C LYS A 74 -10.77 14.81 -3.11
N ARG A 75 -10.83 16.06 -3.55
CA ARG A 75 -11.80 16.56 -4.53
C ARG A 75 -11.36 16.02 -5.89
N SER A 76 -12.09 15.05 -6.45
CA SER A 76 -11.93 14.65 -7.84
C SER A 76 -12.14 15.88 -8.72
N ALA A 77 -11.06 16.35 -9.35
CA ALA A 77 -11.11 17.45 -10.31
C ALA A 77 -11.57 16.91 -11.66
N ASP A 78 -12.72 17.44 -12.08
CA ASP A 78 -13.22 17.68 -13.44
C ASP A 78 -12.21 17.42 -14.58
N VAL A 79 -12.58 16.53 -15.49
CA VAL A 79 -11.98 16.39 -16.84
C VAL A 79 -12.82 17.24 -17.79
N PRO A 80 -12.32 18.35 -18.36
CA PRO A 80 -12.99 18.98 -19.47
C PRO A 80 -12.68 18.23 -20.78
N ALA A 81 -13.70 18.15 -21.63
CA ALA A 81 -13.73 17.51 -22.93
C ALA A 81 -12.90 18.22 -24.01
#